data_AF-A0A9X9PZ51-F1
#
_entry.id   AF-A0A9X9PZ51-F1
#
_cell.length_a   1.000
_cell.length_b   1.000
_cell.length_c   1.000
_cell.angle_alpha   90.00
_cell.angle_beta   90.00
_cell.angle_gamma   90.00
#
_symmetry.space_group_name_H-M   'P 1'
#
loop_
_entity.id
_entity.type
_entity.pdbx_description
1 polymer ?
#
loop_
_entity_poly.entity_id
_entity_poly.type
_entity_poly.pdbx_seq_one_letter_code
_entity_poly.pdbx_strand_id
1 'polypeptide(L)'
;MAFLVAGTLQVASQMADARQSLERKGKYGLQGPRVALTLSSPGVLASTVAVLEDVLRTLGFESCQKREASVQPEPSPSAQYDLSGTRAALLLSVIHGRPGAQHDVEALGGLCQALNFKTTLRTDPTAQAFQEEMAQFRERLDARRVPVSCALVALMAHGGPQGQLLGADGQEVQPEALVEELSRCRALWGCPKIFLLQACRGGQRDAGVGPTALPWFRRWLQASPTTPSNADVLQIYADAQGRSSGGPTPGSSDQADILMVYAAAEGCVAYRDDEKGSDFIQTLVEVLRADPKGELLELLTEVNRRVCELEVLGPDGEKRRKACLEIRSSLRRRLCLRAQPRPLPPRGC
;
A
#
# COMPACT_ATOMS: atom_id res chain seq x y z
N MET A 1 -11.18 12.43 13.33
CA MET A 1 -12.59 12.09 13.02
C MET A 1 -12.51 11.11 11.87
N ALA A 2 -12.73 9.82 12.11
CA ALA A 2 -12.40 8.78 11.14
C ALA A 2 -13.63 8.46 10.27
N PHE A 3 -13.53 8.71 8.97
CA PHE A 3 -14.56 8.35 8.00
C PHE A 3 -14.24 6.97 7.41
N LEU A 4 -15.12 5.99 7.64
CA LEU A 4 -14.98 4.63 7.14
C LEU A 4 -15.97 4.41 6.00
N VAL A 5 -15.50 4.64 4.77
CA VAL A 5 -16.21 4.24 3.54
C VAL A 5 -15.88 2.76 3.29
N ALA A 6 -16.92 1.93 3.14
CA ALA A 6 -16.74 0.48 2.98
C ALA A 6 -17.49 -0.11 1.79
N GLY A 7 -16.78 -0.96 1.04
CA GLY A 7 -17.32 -1.77 -0.04
C GLY A 7 -17.92 -3.10 0.46
N THR A 8 -18.41 -3.91 -0.47
CA THR A 8 -19.22 -5.10 -0.22
C THR A 8 -18.40 -6.34 0.17
N LEU A 9 -18.33 -6.62 1.48
CA LEU A 9 -18.11 -7.92 2.15
C LEU A 9 -17.24 -9.02 1.49
N GLN A 10 -16.06 -9.29 2.07
CA GLN A 10 -15.71 -10.64 2.58
C GLN A 10 -14.60 -10.65 3.66
N VAL A 11 -14.68 -9.79 4.70
CA VAL A 11 -13.60 -9.65 5.72
C VAL A 11 -14.08 -9.94 7.16
N ALA A 12 -15.28 -10.49 7.34
CA ALA A 12 -15.86 -10.74 8.68
C ALA A 12 -15.14 -11.81 9.53
N SER A 13 -14.31 -12.70 8.95
CA SER A 13 -13.71 -13.81 9.70
C SER A 13 -12.28 -13.59 10.20
N GLN A 14 -11.58 -12.51 9.80
CA GLN A 14 -10.15 -12.32 10.14
C GLN A 14 -9.89 -11.38 11.34
N MET A 15 -10.92 -10.75 11.93
CA MET A 15 -10.74 -9.80 13.03
C MET A 15 -10.67 -10.42 14.44
N ALA A 16 -10.78 -11.75 14.57
CA ALA A 16 -10.86 -12.42 15.87
C ALA A 16 -9.51 -12.55 16.62
N ASP A 17 -8.43 -12.91 15.92
CA ASP A 17 -7.17 -13.35 16.54
C ASP A 17 -6.17 -12.22 16.87
N ALA A 18 -6.45 -10.97 16.46
CA ALA A 18 -5.54 -9.83 16.64
C ALA A 18 -5.45 -9.31 18.09
N ARG A 19 -5.86 -10.08 19.10
CA ARG A 19 -6.11 -9.60 20.48
C ARG A 19 -4.95 -9.76 21.47
N GLN A 20 -3.83 -10.39 21.08
CA GLN A 20 -2.63 -10.51 21.93
C GLN A 20 -1.30 -10.32 21.17
N SER A 21 -0.86 -9.06 21.00
CA SER A 21 0.55 -8.59 21.05
C SER A 21 0.68 -7.12 20.61
N LEU A 22 0.27 -6.15 21.44
CA LEU A 22 0.44 -4.72 21.13
C LEU A 22 0.88 -3.89 22.37
N GLU A 23 2.16 -4.04 22.73
CA GLU A 23 2.83 -3.21 23.73
C GLU A 23 3.93 -2.36 23.06
N ARG A 24 3.84 -1.03 23.24
CA ARG A 24 4.85 0.00 22.90
C ARG A 24 5.16 0.27 21.40
N LYS A 25 4.22 0.97 20.75
CA LYS A 25 4.42 2.32 20.15
C LYS A 25 3.04 2.90 19.78
N GLY A 26 2.86 4.22 19.90
CA GLY A 26 1.69 4.98 19.40
C GLY A 26 0.30 4.36 19.59
N LYS A 27 -0.22 4.25 20.82
CA LYS A 27 -1.63 3.85 21.04
C LYS A 27 -2.57 5.00 20.67
N TYR A 28 -3.39 4.83 19.64
CA TYR A 28 -4.56 5.69 19.39
C TYR A 28 -5.51 5.63 20.59
N GLY A 29 -5.88 6.81 21.12
CA GLY A 29 -6.74 6.94 22.29
C GLY A 29 -8.22 6.72 21.98
N LEU A 30 -8.65 5.45 21.85
CA LEU A 30 -10.03 5.07 21.50
C LEU A 30 -11.07 5.31 22.63
N GLN A 31 -10.85 6.30 23.50
CA GLN A 31 -11.74 6.68 24.61
C GLN A 31 -12.75 7.78 24.25
N GLY A 32 -12.64 8.39 23.07
CA GLY A 32 -13.64 9.34 22.54
C GLY A 32 -14.84 8.64 21.86
N PRO A 33 -15.94 9.39 21.61
CA PRO A 33 -17.10 8.88 20.88
C PRO A 33 -16.71 8.48 19.44
N ARG A 34 -17.35 7.42 18.93
CA ARG A 34 -17.02 6.81 17.63
C ARG A 34 -18.20 6.94 16.68
N VAL A 35 -18.04 7.79 15.67
CA VAL A 35 -19.05 8.06 14.63
C VAL A 35 -18.59 7.42 13.33
N ALA A 36 -19.49 6.72 12.64
CA ALA A 36 -19.26 6.15 11.32
C ALA A 36 -20.33 6.66 10.34
N LEU A 37 -19.99 6.76 9.06
CA LEU A 37 -20.88 7.21 8.00
C LEU A 37 -20.85 6.20 6.85
N THR A 38 -21.81 5.29 6.84
CA THR A 38 -21.97 4.32 5.75
C THR A 38 -22.56 5.02 4.52
N LEU A 39 -21.84 4.99 3.40
CA LEU A 39 -22.32 5.47 2.10
C LEU A 39 -22.35 4.30 1.12
N SER A 40 -23.55 3.86 0.74
CA SER A 40 -23.77 2.74 -0.19
C SER A 40 -24.35 3.24 -1.52
N SER A 41 -23.87 2.71 -2.64
CA SER A 41 -24.50 2.95 -3.95
C SER A 41 -25.83 2.18 -4.09
N PRO A 42 -26.77 2.60 -4.96
CA PRO A 42 -28.09 1.96 -5.10
C PRO A 42 -28.10 0.48 -5.52
N GLY A 43 -26.95 -0.08 -5.93
CA GLY A 43 -26.80 -1.50 -6.27
C GLY A 43 -26.41 -2.42 -5.11
N VAL A 44 -26.14 -1.87 -3.91
CA VAL A 44 -25.74 -2.67 -2.74
C VAL A 44 -26.98 -3.27 -2.07
N LEU A 45 -26.94 -4.58 -1.80
CA LEU A 45 -28.00 -5.27 -1.06
C LEU A 45 -28.11 -4.73 0.38
N ALA A 46 -29.33 -4.41 0.83
CA ALA A 46 -29.57 -3.90 2.18
C ALA A 46 -29.05 -4.81 3.31
N SER A 47 -29.01 -6.14 3.08
CA SER A 47 -28.39 -7.10 3.99
C SER A 47 -26.88 -6.89 4.18
N THR A 48 -26.18 -6.42 3.16
CA THR A 48 -24.74 -6.09 3.24
C THR A 48 -24.50 -4.83 4.06
N VAL A 49 -25.35 -3.82 3.90
CA VAL A 49 -25.34 -2.59 4.71
C VAL A 49 -25.60 -2.93 6.19
N ALA A 50 -26.61 -3.75 6.48
CA ALA A 50 -26.94 -4.16 7.84
C ALA A 50 -25.81 -4.95 8.55
N VAL A 51 -25.07 -5.82 7.84
CA VAL A 51 -23.91 -6.53 8.41
C VAL A 51 -22.76 -5.57 8.71
N LEU A 52 -22.49 -4.59 7.83
CA LEU A 52 -21.49 -3.55 8.08
C LEU A 52 -21.85 -2.69 9.31
N GLU A 53 -23.12 -2.32 9.45
CA GLU A 53 -23.62 -1.57 10.62
C GLU A 53 -23.50 -2.35 11.93
N ASP A 54 -23.75 -3.66 11.94
CA ASP A 54 -23.61 -4.50 13.14
C ASP A 54 -22.13 -4.72 13.52
N VAL A 55 -21.23 -4.79 12.53
CA VAL A 55 -19.76 -4.77 12.77
C VAL A 55 -19.33 -3.43 13.37
N LEU A 56 -19.76 -2.30 12.81
CA LEU A 56 -19.46 -0.96 13.35
C LEU A 56 -19.97 -0.80 14.80
N ARG A 57 -21.21 -1.20 15.05
CA ARG A 57 -21.80 -1.31 16.40
C ARG A 57 -20.96 -2.16 17.35
N THR A 58 -20.52 -3.34 16.91
CA THR A 58 -19.67 -4.25 17.70
C THR A 58 -18.30 -3.64 17.99
N LEU A 59 -17.78 -2.82 17.07
CA LEU A 59 -16.57 -2.00 17.25
C LEU A 59 -16.82 -0.71 18.07
N GLY A 60 -18.01 -0.55 18.66
CA GLY A 60 -18.34 0.55 19.57
C GLY A 60 -18.67 1.88 18.89
N PHE A 61 -19.07 1.85 17.62
CA PHE A 61 -19.66 3.01 16.94
C PHE A 61 -21.18 3.10 17.22
N GLU A 62 -21.75 4.31 17.20
CA GLU A 62 -23.11 4.56 17.73
C GLU A 62 -24.25 4.03 16.82
N SER A 63 -24.69 2.80 17.07
CA SER A 63 -25.97 2.22 16.59
C SER A 63 -26.32 0.95 17.40
N CYS A 64 -27.59 0.53 17.49
CA CYS A 64 -28.07 -0.60 18.33
C CYS A 64 -29.38 -1.18 17.74
N GLN A 65 -29.68 -2.49 17.63
CA GLN A 65 -29.02 -3.81 17.87
C GLN A 65 -29.50 -4.75 16.69
N LYS A 66 -29.34 -6.08 16.52
CA LYS A 66 -28.77 -7.31 17.16
C LYS A 66 -28.80 -8.43 16.06
N ARG A 67 -28.39 -9.71 16.17
CA ARG A 67 -27.83 -10.60 17.23
C ARG A 67 -26.92 -11.68 16.59
N GLU A 68 -26.06 -12.26 17.42
CA GLU A 68 -25.22 -13.47 17.26
C GLU A 68 -25.75 -14.63 16.37
N ALA A 69 -24.83 -15.16 15.56
CA ALA A 69 -24.76 -16.56 15.15
C ALA A 69 -23.28 -17.01 15.16
N SER A 70 -22.99 -18.25 15.58
CA SER A 70 -21.62 -18.77 15.73
C SER A 70 -21.16 -19.58 14.51
N VAL A 71 -19.89 -19.45 14.12
CA VAL A 71 -19.24 -20.29 13.08
C VAL A 71 -17.97 -20.92 13.67
N GLN A 72 -17.77 -22.22 13.42
CA GLN A 72 -16.58 -22.97 13.86
C GLN A 72 -15.39 -22.72 12.92
N PRO A 73 -14.14 -22.72 13.40
CA PRO A 73 -12.96 -22.52 12.56
C PRO A 73 -12.52 -23.81 11.85
N GLU A 74 -12.50 -23.77 10.52
CA GLU A 74 -11.75 -24.71 9.67
C GLU A 74 -10.23 -24.56 9.90
N PRO A 75 -9.40 -25.59 9.62
CA PRO A 75 -8.01 -25.64 10.06
C PRO A 75 -7.16 -24.51 9.47
N SER A 76 -6.48 -23.78 10.36
CA SER A 76 -5.82 -22.51 10.05
C SER A 76 -4.72 -22.64 8.99
N PRO A 77 -4.82 -22.01 7.81
CA PRO A 77 -3.68 -21.86 6.92
C PRO A 77 -2.58 -21.03 7.60
N SER A 78 -1.31 -21.30 7.28
CA SER A 78 -0.16 -20.57 7.86
C SER A 78 -0.40 -19.06 7.90
N ALA A 79 -0.35 -18.47 9.10
CA ALA A 79 -0.57 -17.04 9.34
C ALA A 79 0.55 -16.12 8.78
N GLN A 80 1.47 -16.68 7.98
CA GLN A 80 2.56 -15.98 7.31
C GLN A 80 2.76 -16.56 5.90
N TYR A 81 3.13 -15.72 4.93
CA TYR A 81 3.58 -16.17 3.61
C TYR A 81 4.95 -16.85 3.72
N ASP A 82 5.16 -17.94 2.98
CA ASP A 82 6.49 -18.52 2.82
C ASP A 82 7.26 -17.77 1.73
N LEU A 83 8.45 -17.26 2.08
CA LEU A 83 9.36 -16.55 1.19
C LEU A 83 10.59 -17.39 0.81
N SER A 84 10.53 -18.72 0.93
CA SER A 84 11.62 -19.66 0.59
C SER A 84 11.97 -19.71 -0.90
N GLY A 85 10.97 -19.56 -1.78
CA GLY A 85 11.14 -19.54 -3.24
C GLY A 85 11.81 -18.26 -3.76
N THR A 86 11.93 -18.13 -5.08
CA THR A 86 12.56 -16.94 -5.69
C THR A 86 11.74 -15.69 -5.45
N ARG A 87 12.40 -14.63 -5.02
CA ARG A 87 11.84 -13.27 -4.93
C ARG A 87 12.28 -12.50 -6.18
N ALA A 88 11.35 -11.81 -6.84
CA ALA A 88 11.63 -11.07 -8.08
C ALA A 88 11.16 -9.61 -7.96
N ALA A 89 11.96 -8.68 -8.47
CA ALA A 89 11.62 -7.25 -8.46
C ALA A 89 11.67 -6.65 -9.87
N LEU A 90 10.74 -5.74 -10.17
CA LEU A 90 10.70 -4.93 -11.39
C LEU A 90 10.62 -3.44 -11.02
N LEU A 91 11.62 -2.66 -11.40
CA LEU A 91 11.65 -1.21 -11.22
C LEU A 91 11.41 -0.55 -12.58
N LEU A 92 10.29 0.15 -12.74
CA LEU A 92 9.96 0.92 -13.93
C LEU A 92 9.96 2.41 -13.54
N SER A 93 10.99 3.15 -13.97
CA SER A 93 11.23 4.51 -13.51
C SER A 93 11.49 5.48 -14.65
N VAL A 94 10.64 6.50 -14.80
CA VAL A 94 10.96 7.68 -15.61
C VAL A 94 11.90 8.57 -14.78
N ILE A 95 13.04 8.96 -15.35
CA ILE A 95 14.07 9.75 -14.69
C ILE A 95 14.24 11.10 -15.39
N HIS A 96 14.05 11.15 -16.72
CA HIS A 96 14.09 12.38 -17.47
C HIS A 96 13.03 13.38 -16.96
N GLY A 97 13.44 14.62 -16.70
CA GLY A 97 12.56 15.65 -16.10
C GLY A 97 12.09 15.33 -14.67
N ARG A 98 12.78 14.43 -13.95
CA ARG A 98 12.50 14.06 -12.55
C ARG A 98 13.81 14.04 -11.74
N PRO A 99 14.38 15.21 -11.36
CA PRO A 99 15.51 15.29 -10.44
C PRO A 99 15.25 14.50 -9.14
N GLY A 100 16.31 14.00 -8.49
CA GLY A 100 16.23 13.08 -7.36
C GLY A 100 15.77 11.64 -7.68
N ALA A 101 15.10 11.38 -8.81
CA ALA A 101 14.52 10.05 -9.11
C ALA A 101 15.58 8.95 -9.29
N GLN A 102 16.82 9.32 -9.63
CA GLN A 102 17.95 8.38 -9.64
C GLN A 102 18.25 7.83 -8.23
N HIS A 103 18.12 8.65 -7.19
CA HIS A 103 18.31 8.22 -5.80
C HIS A 103 17.15 7.34 -5.29
N ASP A 104 15.94 7.49 -5.83
CA ASP A 104 14.84 6.53 -5.62
C ASP A 104 15.19 5.15 -6.19
N VAL A 105 15.74 5.11 -7.41
CA VAL A 105 16.19 3.88 -8.09
C VAL A 105 17.34 3.20 -7.34
N GLU A 106 18.33 3.98 -6.89
CA GLU A 106 19.49 3.48 -6.12
C GLU A 106 19.08 2.94 -4.75
N ALA A 107 18.23 3.66 -4.02
CA ALA A 107 17.75 3.26 -2.70
C ALA A 107 16.91 1.97 -2.77
N LEU A 108 15.96 1.88 -3.71
CA LEU A 108 15.19 0.65 -3.95
C LEU A 108 16.05 -0.49 -4.48
N GLY A 109 17.01 -0.22 -5.38
CA GLY A 109 17.92 -1.23 -5.90
C GLY A 109 18.73 -1.89 -4.78
N GLY A 110 19.34 -1.08 -3.91
CA GLY A 110 20.07 -1.55 -2.74
C GLY A 110 19.17 -2.25 -1.70
N LEU A 111 17.92 -1.81 -1.52
CA LEU A 111 16.95 -2.52 -0.68
C LEU A 111 16.58 -3.89 -1.27
N CYS A 112 16.27 -3.95 -2.57
CA CYS A 112 15.93 -5.20 -3.25
C CYS A 112 17.09 -6.21 -3.18
N GLN A 113 18.33 -5.75 -3.35
CA GLN A 113 19.54 -6.56 -3.16
C GLN A 113 19.67 -7.08 -1.73
N ALA A 114 19.52 -6.21 -0.72
CA ALA A 114 19.59 -6.60 0.69
C ALA A 114 18.49 -7.60 1.11
N LEU A 115 17.35 -7.57 0.43
CA LEU A 115 16.21 -8.47 0.64
C LEU A 115 16.20 -9.69 -0.32
N ASN A 116 17.30 -9.96 -1.03
CA ASN A 116 17.49 -11.07 -1.98
C ASN A 116 16.45 -11.16 -3.12
N PHE A 117 15.92 -10.03 -3.60
CA PHE A 117 15.14 -9.99 -4.84
C PHE A 117 16.07 -10.06 -6.07
N LYS A 118 15.72 -10.87 -7.08
CA LYS A 118 16.29 -10.72 -8.43
C LYS A 118 15.63 -9.54 -9.12
N THR A 119 16.33 -8.42 -9.20
CA THR A 119 15.83 -7.15 -9.73
C THR A 119 16.05 -7.01 -11.24
N THR A 120 15.02 -6.55 -11.95
CA THR A 120 15.08 -5.97 -13.29
C THR A 120 14.79 -4.47 -13.16
N LEU A 121 15.55 -3.62 -13.85
CA LEU A 121 15.33 -2.16 -13.91
C LEU A 121 15.10 -1.75 -15.37
N ARG A 122 14.09 -0.92 -15.60
CA ARG A 122 13.88 -0.17 -16.83
C ARG A 122 13.78 1.32 -16.52
N THR A 123 14.66 2.11 -17.12
CA THR A 123 14.61 3.57 -17.09
C THR A 123 13.85 4.11 -18.29
N ASP A 124 13.18 5.24 -18.09
CA ASP A 124 12.42 6.02 -19.09
C ASP A 124 11.52 5.18 -20.02
N PRO A 125 10.66 4.29 -19.49
CA PRO A 125 9.68 3.58 -20.30
C PRO A 125 8.62 4.55 -20.87
N THR A 126 8.24 4.33 -22.12
CA THR A 126 7.01 4.86 -22.72
C THR A 126 5.77 4.21 -22.08
N ALA A 127 4.58 4.75 -22.31
CA ALA A 127 3.33 4.15 -21.84
C ALA A 127 3.16 2.70 -22.33
N GLN A 128 3.53 2.43 -23.58
CA GLN A 128 3.57 1.08 -24.14
C GLN A 128 4.62 0.20 -23.43
N ALA A 129 5.83 0.70 -23.20
CA ALA A 129 6.90 -0.07 -22.55
C ALA A 129 6.59 -0.42 -21.08
N PHE A 130 5.80 0.39 -20.37
CA PHE A 130 5.26 0.04 -19.05
C PHE A 130 4.43 -1.26 -19.08
N GLN A 131 3.58 -1.41 -20.11
CA GLN A 131 2.74 -2.60 -20.29
C GLN A 131 3.57 -3.80 -20.77
N GLU A 132 4.47 -3.59 -21.74
CA GLU A 132 5.32 -4.64 -22.30
C GLU A 132 6.29 -5.23 -21.26
N GLU A 133 6.97 -4.41 -20.46
CA GLU A 133 7.86 -4.93 -19.39
C GLU A 133 7.07 -5.68 -18.31
N MET A 134 5.80 -5.31 -18.05
CA MET A 134 4.93 -6.02 -17.11
C MET A 134 4.51 -7.40 -17.64
N ALA A 135 4.06 -7.48 -18.89
CA ALA A 135 3.72 -8.73 -19.56
C ALA A 135 4.96 -9.66 -19.64
N GLN A 136 6.09 -9.12 -20.09
CA GLN A 136 7.37 -9.84 -20.08
C GLN A 136 7.81 -10.23 -18.67
N PHE A 137 7.52 -9.44 -17.62
CA PHE A 137 7.84 -9.81 -16.24
C PHE A 137 6.98 -11.00 -15.78
N ARG A 138 5.65 -10.99 -16.00
CA ARG A 138 4.78 -12.16 -15.80
C ARG A 138 5.34 -13.39 -16.51
N GLU A 139 5.63 -13.28 -17.80
CA GLU A 139 6.11 -14.42 -18.61
C GLU A 139 7.47 -14.96 -18.12
N ARG A 140 8.38 -14.06 -17.73
CA ARG A 140 9.66 -14.40 -17.06
C ARG A 140 9.47 -15.00 -15.64
N LEU A 141 8.28 -14.94 -15.05
CA LEU A 141 7.93 -15.63 -13.81
C LEU A 141 7.24 -16.98 -14.08
N ASP A 142 6.22 -17.01 -14.94
CA ASP A 142 5.47 -18.23 -15.29
C ASP A 142 6.34 -19.27 -16.02
N ALA A 143 7.38 -18.84 -16.76
CA ALA A 143 8.35 -19.74 -17.41
C ALA A 143 9.42 -20.33 -16.45
N ARG A 144 9.38 -20.05 -15.14
CA ARG A 144 10.40 -20.53 -14.19
C ARG A 144 10.17 -21.97 -13.77
N ARG A 145 11.25 -22.76 -13.79
CA ARG A 145 11.31 -24.11 -13.20
C ARG A 145 11.47 -24.12 -11.68
N VAL A 146 11.80 -22.97 -11.07
CA VAL A 146 11.97 -22.81 -9.61
C VAL A 146 10.84 -21.95 -9.10
N PRO A 147 10.13 -22.35 -8.01
CA PRO A 147 9.03 -21.57 -7.44
C PRO A 147 9.37 -20.11 -7.21
N VAL A 148 8.38 -19.25 -7.41
CA VAL A 148 8.41 -17.83 -7.05
C VAL A 148 7.63 -17.67 -5.73
N SER A 149 8.08 -16.79 -4.84
CA SER A 149 7.50 -16.60 -3.50
C SER A 149 7.06 -15.17 -3.21
N CYS A 150 7.54 -14.19 -3.97
CA CYS A 150 7.12 -12.80 -3.88
C CYS A 150 7.51 -12.04 -5.15
N ALA A 151 6.62 -11.17 -5.63
CA ALA A 151 6.92 -10.13 -6.59
C ALA A 151 6.88 -8.75 -5.93
N LEU A 152 7.83 -7.90 -6.29
CA LEU A 152 7.81 -6.47 -5.98
C LEU A 152 7.89 -5.68 -7.28
N VAL A 153 7.03 -4.68 -7.44
CA VAL A 153 7.02 -3.75 -8.56
C VAL A 153 7.15 -2.33 -8.01
N ALA A 154 8.07 -1.55 -8.54
CA ALA A 154 8.14 -0.12 -8.29
C ALA A 154 7.80 0.64 -9.58
N LEU A 155 6.78 1.49 -9.51
CA LEU A 155 6.27 2.31 -10.59
C LEU A 155 6.52 3.77 -10.24
N MET A 156 7.52 4.39 -10.90
CA MET A 156 8.06 5.69 -10.49
C MET A 156 8.02 6.68 -11.66
N ALA A 157 6.94 7.43 -11.76
CA ALA A 157 6.60 8.25 -12.92
C ALA A 157 6.17 9.68 -12.55
N HIS A 158 5.91 10.53 -13.54
CA HIS A 158 5.02 11.68 -13.31
C HIS A 158 3.57 11.16 -13.23
N GLY A 159 2.70 11.92 -12.54
CA GLY A 159 1.32 11.53 -12.30
C GLY A 159 0.32 12.36 -13.09
N GLY A 160 -0.65 11.70 -13.73
CA GLY A 160 -1.80 12.34 -14.37
C GLY A 160 -2.83 12.88 -13.37
N PRO A 161 -3.82 13.65 -13.82
CA PRO A 161 -4.78 14.34 -12.95
C PRO A 161 -5.71 13.40 -12.18
N GLN A 162 -5.80 12.12 -12.56
CA GLN A 162 -6.63 11.09 -11.94
C GLN A 162 -5.79 9.93 -11.35
N GLY A 163 -4.45 10.05 -11.30
CA GLY A 163 -3.55 9.01 -10.82
C GLY A 163 -2.96 8.07 -11.87
N GLN A 164 -3.12 8.40 -13.16
CA GLN A 164 -2.37 7.75 -14.24
C GLN A 164 -0.86 7.91 -14.04
N LEU A 165 -0.07 6.94 -14.52
CA LEU A 165 1.37 7.10 -14.71
C LEU A 165 1.61 7.73 -16.09
N LEU A 166 2.51 8.70 -16.17
CA LEU A 166 2.97 9.29 -17.43
C LEU A 166 4.28 8.63 -17.87
N GLY A 167 4.28 8.06 -19.07
CA GLY A 167 5.48 7.53 -19.72
C GLY A 167 6.45 8.63 -20.17
N ALA A 168 7.65 8.24 -20.61
CA ALA A 168 8.64 9.15 -21.18
C ALA A 168 8.19 9.80 -22.52
N ASP A 169 7.17 9.23 -23.15
CA ASP A 169 6.40 9.74 -24.30
C ASP A 169 5.24 10.68 -23.91
N GLY A 170 5.06 10.96 -22.61
CA GLY A 170 3.97 11.78 -22.08
C GLY A 170 2.59 11.14 -22.19
N GLN A 171 2.50 9.86 -22.58
CA GLN A 171 1.24 9.13 -22.68
C GLN A 171 0.87 8.50 -21.32
N GLU A 172 -0.44 8.27 -21.10
CA GLU A 172 -0.98 7.78 -19.84
C GLU A 172 -1.07 6.25 -19.76
N VAL A 173 -0.78 5.71 -18.57
CA VAL A 173 -1.01 4.29 -18.21
C VAL A 173 -1.75 4.24 -16.89
N GLN A 174 -2.85 3.48 -16.81
CA GLN A 174 -3.52 3.23 -15.54
C GLN A 174 -2.72 2.21 -14.71
N PRO A 175 -2.32 2.52 -13.45
CA PRO A 175 -1.61 1.57 -12.60
C PRO A 175 -2.34 0.24 -12.45
N GLU A 176 -3.67 0.28 -12.35
CA GLU A 176 -4.55 -0.86 -12.13
C GLU A 176 -4.50 -1.87 -13.28
N ALA A 177 -4.22 -1.43 -14.52
CA ALA A 177 -4.01 -2.33 -15.66
C ALA A 177 -2.68 -3.11 -15.56
N LEU A 178 -1.63 -2.50 -14.99
CA LEU A 178 -0.36 -3.16 -14.71
C LEU A 178 -0.50 -4.16 -13.53
N VAL A 179 -1.36 -3.84 -12.57
CA VAL A 179 -1.73 -4.75 -11.47
C VAL A 179 -2.52 -5.95 -11.99
N GLU A 180 -3.52 -5.72 -12.85
CA GLU A 180 -4.30 -6.81 -13.47
C GLU A 180 -3.39 -7.74 -14.28
N GLU A 181 -2.45 -7.20 -15.07
CA GLU A 181 -1.55 -8.01 -15.89
C GLU A 181 -0.62 -8.92 -15.06
N LEU A 182 -0.14 -8.45 -13.91
CA LEU A 182 0.63 -9.29 -12.97
C LEU A 182 -0.24 -10.23 -12.13
N SER A 183 -1.51 -9.88 -11.85
CA SER A 183 -2.42 -10.75 -11.10
C SER A 183 -2.71 -12.06 -11.83
N ARG A 184 -2.70 -12.03 -13.17
CA ARG A 184 -2.81 -13.18 -14.08
C ARG A 184 -1.61 -14.14 -14.03
N CYS A 185 -0.54 -13.79 -13.30
CA CYS A 185 0.67 -14.61 -13.15
C CYS A 185 0.41 -15.86 -12.31
N ARG A 186 0.49 -17.04 -12.94
CA ARG A 186 0.22 -18.33 -12.31
C ARG A 186 1.27 -18.69 -11.25
N ALA A 187 2.53 -18.34 -11.51
CA ALA A 187 3.64 -18.50 -10.57
C ALA A 187 3.53 -17.62 -9.30
N LEU A 188 2.56 -16.69 -9.25
CA LEU A 188 2.28 -15.84 -8.09
C LEU A 188 0.92 -16.12 -7.43
N TRP A 189 0.22 -17.20 -7.79
CA TRP A 189 -0.97 -17.64 -7.06
C TRP A 189 -0.62 -17.98 -5.60
N GLY A 190 -1.38 -17.42 -4.64
CA GLY A 190 -1.07 -17.56 -3.21
C GLY A 190 0.14 -16.75 -2.71
N CYS A 191 0.80 -15.99 -3.59
CA CYS A 191 2.05 -15.27 -3.29
C CYS A 191 1.86 -13.74 -3.33
N PRO A 192 2.52 -12.99 -2.43
CA PRO A 192 2.40 -11.54 -2.32
C PRO A 192 2.95 -10.79 -3.55
N LYS A 193 2.14 -9.84 -4.04
CA LYS A 193 2.42 -8.94 -5.17
C LYS A 193 2.44 -7.51 -4.62
N ILE A 194 3.63 -6.97 -4.39
CA ILE A 194 3.84 -5.66 -3.78
C ILE A 194 4.02 -4.63 -4.88
N PHE A 195 3.25 -3.54 -4.86
CA PHE A 195 3.36 -2.41 -5.77
C PHE A 195 3.68 -1.14 -4.99
N LEU A 196 4.77 -0.46 -5.35
CA LEU A 196 5.18 0.83 -4.79
C LEU A 196 5.02 1.89 -5.88
N LEU A 197 4.18 2.91 -5.65
CA LEU A 197 3.79 3.88 -6.69
C LEU A 197 4.24 5.29 -6.31
N GLN A 198 5.40 5.71 -6.84
CA GLN A 198 5.96 7.07 -6.69
C GLN A 198 5.54 7.95 -7.87
N ALA A 199 4.27 8.38 -7.85
CA ALA A 199 3.66 9.30 -8.80
C ALA A 199 2.57 10.14 -8.11
N CYS A 200 2.26 11.32 -8.64
CA CYS A 200 1.14 12.14 -8.16
C CYS A 200 -0.21 11.47 -8.50
N ARG A 201 -1.25 11.78 -7.72
CA ARG A 201 -2.63 11.30 -7.95
C ARG A 201 -3.64 12.43 -8.16
N GLY A 202 -3.12 13.61 -8.50
CA GLY A 202 -3.86 14.84 -8.76
C GLY A 202 -3.00 16.06 -8.40
N GLY A 203 -3.62 17.24 -8.45
CA GLY A 203 -2.94 18.53 -8.22
C GLY A 203 -2.98 19.04 -6.78
N GLN A 204 -3.63 18.35 -5.83
CA GLN A 204 -3.86 18.88 -4.49
C GLN A 204 -2.57 18.91 -3.67
N ARG A 205 -2.14 20.14 -3.33
CA ARG A 205 -0.99 20.41 -2.44
C ARG A 205 -1.49 20.62 -1.01
N ASP A 206 -1.70 19.53 -0.31
CA ASP A 206 -2.21 19.53 1.06
C ASP A 206 -1.39 20.46 2.00
N ALA A 207 -2.07 21.36 2.71
CA ALA A 207 -1.47 22.24 3.71
C ALA A 207 -1.45 21.59 5.12
N GLY A 208 -2.18 20.48 5.27
CA GLY A 208 -2.51 19.85 6.53
C GLY A 208 -3.60 20.60 7.31
N VAL A 209 -4.32 19.85 8.13
CA VAL A 209 -5.30 20.35 9.10
C VAL A 209 -4.64 20.40 10.47
N GLY A 210 -4.86 21.45 11.24
CA GLY A 210 -4.33 21.58 12.60
C GLY A 210 -5.28 22.37 13.49
N PRO A 211 -5.15 22.27 14.83
CA PRO A 211 -5.97 23.04 15.75
C PRO A 211 -5.78 24.55 15.52
N THR A 212 -6.86 25.32 15.60
CA THR A 212 -6.85 26.78 15.45
C THR A 212 -6.22 27.46 16.68
N ALA A 213 -4.91 27.24 16.86
CA ALA A 213 -4.14 27.77 17.98
C ALA A 213 -4.21 29.30 17.99
N LEU A 214 -4.55 29.86 19.15
CA LEU A 214 -4.62 31.31 19.39
C LEU A 214 -3.29 31.98 18.97
N PRO A 215 -3.31 33.18 18.37
CA PRO A 215 -2.11 33.78 17.76
C PRO A 215 -0.90 33.89 18.68
N TRP A 216 -1.12 34.13 19.98
CA TRP A 216 -0.06 34.21 20.99
C TRP A 216 0.56 32.84 21.31
N PHE A 217 -0.22 31.76 21.28
CA PHE A 217 0.24 30.40 21.58
C PHE A 217 1.11 29.83 20.44
N ARG A 218 0.82 30.21 19.19
CA ARG A 218 1.65 29.87 18.02
C ARG A 218 3.11 30.35 18.14
N ARG A 219 3.37 31.40 18.92
CA ARG A 219 4.72 31.96 19.10
C ARG A 219 5.61 31.14 20.05
N TRP A 220 5.06 30.13 20.72
CA TRP A 220 5.80 29.25 21.64
C TRP A 220 6.05 27.84 21.06
N LEU A 221 5.24 27.40 20.09
CA LEU A 221 5.43 26.15 19.36
C LEU A 221 6.35 26.39 18.14
N GLN A 222 7.49 25.70 18.08
CA GLN A 222 8.49 25.88 17.01
C GLN A 222 8.05 25.33 15.63
N ALA A 223 6.99 24.53 15.59
CA ALA A 223 6.29 24.11 14.38
C ALA A 223 4.78 24.13 14.63
N SER A 224 3.98 24.34 13.59
CA SER A 224 2.52 24.16 13.68
C SER A 224 2.20 22.67 13.57
N PRO A 225 1.46 22.06 14.51
CA PRO A 225 1.10 20.65 14.45
C PRO A 225 -0.07 20.45 13.48
N THR A 226 0.20 20.61 12.18
CA THR A 226 -0.73 20.16 11.14
C THR A 226 -0.50 18.68 10.85
N THR A 227 -1.57 17.90 10.76
CA THR A 227 -1.57 16.55 10.19
C THR A 227 -2.04 16.63 8.75
N PRO A 228 -1.61 15.72 7.85
CA PRO A 228 -2.19 15.65 6.51
C PRO A 228 -3.72 15.52 6.56
N SER A 229 -4.42 16.08 5.58
CA SER A 229 -5.88 16.07 5.48
C SER A 229 -6.47 14.66 5.33
N ASN A 230 -5.67 13.71 4.81
CA ASN A 230 -6.02 12.29 4.64
C ASN A 230 -5.39 11.36 5.71
N ALA A 231 -4.74 11.91 6.73
CA ALA A 231 -4.22 11.11 7.84
C ALA A 231 -5.35 10.60 8.75
N ASP A 232 -5.10 9.50 9.47
CA ASP A 232 -6.06 8.81 10.35
C ASP A 232 -7.38 8.35 9.67
N VAL A 233 -7.37 8.23 8.34
CA VAL A 233 -8.48 7.66 7.54
C VAL A 233 -8.21 6.17 7.27
N LEU A 234 -9.21 5.31 7.51
CA LEU A 234 -9.18 3.89 7.17
C LEU A 234 -10.31 3.58 6.18
N GLN A 235 -9.93 3.33 4.93
CA GLN A 235 -10.85 2.88 3.87
C GLN A 235 -10.86 1.34 3.83
N ILE A 236 -12.03 0.72 3.88
CA ILE A 236 -12.17 -0.75 3.83
C ILE A 236 -12.89 -1.14 2.55
N TYR A 237 -12.14 -1.28 1.47
CA TYR A 237 -12.65 -1.84 0.23
C TYR A 237 -12.92 -3.33 0.40
N ALA A 238 -14.05 -3.79 -0.13
CA ALA A 238 -14.29 -5.18 -0.45
C ALA A 238 -15.00 -5.20 -1.81
N ASP A 239 -14.39 -5.87 -2.79
CA ASP A 239 -14.88 -5.92 -4.16
C ASP A 239 -15.71 -7.20 -4.36
N ALA A 240 -17.00 -7.04 -4.63
CA ALA A 240 -17.90 -8.12 -5.01
C ALA A 240 -18.27 -8.04 -6.49
N GLN A 241 -17.28 -7.95 -7.39
CA GLN A 241 -17.49 -7.84 -8.83
C GLN A 241 -18.10 -9.13 -9.43
N GLY A 242 -19.42 -9.25 -9.32
CA GLY A 242 -20.22 -10.25 -10.03
C GLY A 242 -20.21 -9.99 -11.54
N ARG A 243 -19.17 -10.48 -12.23
CA ARG A 243 -19.09 -10.44 -13.70
C ARG A 243 -20.16 -11.34 -14.31
N SER A 244 -21.28 -10.73 -14.71
CA SER A 244 -22.38 -11.40 -15.41
C SER A 244 -22.05 -11.68 -16.90
N SER A 245 -21.05 -12.53 -17.15
CA SER A 245 -20.90 -13.34 -18.37
C SER A 245 -19.69 -14.28 -18.28
N GLY A 246 -19.80 -15.48 -18.86
CA GLY A 246 -18.61 -16.24 -19.31
C GLY A 246 -17.90 -17.19 -18.35
N GLY A 247 -18.25 -17.27 -17.06
CA GLY A 247 -17.90 -18.41 -16.19
C GLY A 247 -16.48 -18.43 -15.57
N PRO A 248 -16.33 -18.06 -14.29
CA PRO A 248 -15.12 -18.33 -13.50
C PRO A 248 -15.10 -19.77 -12.95
N THR A 249 -13.92 -20.32 -12.72
CA THR A 249 -13.76 -21.54 -11.88
C THR A 249 -13.61 -21.16 -10.39
N PRO A 250 -13.99 -22.03 -9.43
CA PRO A 250 -13.90 -21.69 -8.02
C PRO A 250 -12.46 -21.80 -7.51
N GLY A 251 -11.92 -20.76 -6.85
CA GLY A 251 -10.70 -20.90 -6.04
C GLY A 251 -9.90 -19.62 -5.77
N SER A 252 -9.89 -18.66 -6.69
CA SER A 252 -9.15 -17.40 -6.53
C SER A 252 -9.91 -16.23 -7.14
N SER A 253 -9.92 -15.09 -6.46
CA SER A 253 -10.16 -13.80 -7.12
C SER A 253 -8.86 -13.30 -7.72
N ASP A 254 -8.92 -12.70 -8.91
CA ASP A 254 -7.76 -12.13 -9.63
C ASP A 254 -7.24 -10.83 -8.99
N GLN A 255 -7.56 -10.58 -7.71
CA GLN A 255 -7.07 -9.44 -6.93
C GLN A 255 -6.51 -9.86 -5.56
N ALA A 256 -6.37 -11.15 -5.27
CA ALA A 256 -5.87 -11.64 -3.98
C ALA A 256 -4.33 -11.59 -3.85
N ASP A 257 -3.86 -11.42 -2.61
CA ASP A 257 -2.44 -11.32 -2.24
C ASP A 257 -1.72 -10.12 -2.88
N ILE A 258 -2.42 -8.99 -3.04
CA ILE A 258 -1.89 -7.73 -3.59
C ILE A 258 -1.72 -6.71 -2.46
N LEU A 259 -0.64 -5.93 -2.52
CA LEU A 259 -0.40 -4.78 -1.66
C LEU A 259 0.04 -3.60 -2.55
N MET A 260 -0.77 -2.54 -2.62
CA MET A 260 -0.41 -1.30 -3.30
C MET A 260 -0.13 -0.20 -2.27
N VAL A 261 1.00 0.48 -2.44
CA VAL A 261 1.41 1.62 -1.61
C VAL A 261 1.65 2.81 -2.52
N TYR A 262 0.74 3.78 -2.49
CA TYR A 262 0.87 5.02 -3.24
C TYR A 262 1.57 6.08 -2.39
N ALA A 263 2.49 6.82 -3.00
CA ALA A 263 3.24 7.93 -2.38
C ALA A 263 2.37 9.13 -1.95
N ALA A 264 1.13 9.17 -2.44
CA ALA A 264 0.12 10.17 -2.11
C ALA A 264 -1.27 9.53 -2.02
N ALA A 265 -2.11 10.07 -1.14
CA ALA A 265 -3.55 9.91 -1.19
C ALA A 265 -4.15 10.36 -2.52
N GLU A 266 -5.33 9.84 -2.85
CA GLU A 266 -6.08 10.23 -4.06
C GLU A 266 -6.27 11.76 -4.16
N GLY A 267 -6.18 12.30 -5.39
CA GLY A 267 -6.20 13.74 -5.66
C GLY A 267 -4.90 14.51 -5.34
N CYS A 268 -3.97 13.92 -4.57
CA CYS A 268 -2.83 14.65 -3.99
C CYS A 268 -1.52 14.53 -4.77
N VAL A 269 -0.63 15.51 -4.56
CA VAL A 269 0.74 15.52 -5.09
C VAL A 269 1.64 14.57 -4.29
N ALA A 270 2.47 13.77 -4.99
CA ALA A 270 3.57 13.03 -4.40
C ALA A 270 4.87 13.85 -4.52
N TYR A 271 5.62 13.98 -3.43
CA TYR A 271 6.77 14.89 -3.36
C TYR A 271 8.12 14.18 -3.57
N ARG A 272 9.14 14.99 -3.87
CA ARG A 272 10.55 14.59 -3.99
C ARG A 272 11.47 15.79 -3.78
N ASP A 273 12.62 15.52 -3.18
CA ASP A 273 13.78 16.40 -3.04
C ASP A 273 14.80 16.06 -4.15
N ASP A 274 15.35 17.09 -4.79
CA ASP A 274 16.21 16.93 -5.99
C ASP A 274 17.57 16.29 -5.67
N GLU A 275 18.06 16.39 -4.42
CA GLU A 275 19.35 15.85 -3.97
C GLU A 275 19.21 14.52 -3.21
N LYS A 276 18.04 14.25 -2.62
CA LYS A 276 17.81 13.07 -1.74
C LYS A 276 16.90 12.02 -2.36
N GLY A 277 16.11 12.37 -3.37
CA GLY A 277 14.99 11.54 -3.82
C GLY A 277 13.72 11.78 -2.99
N SER A 278 12.77 10.86 -3.11
CA SER A 278 11.42 11.03 -2.57
C SER A 278 11.27 10.60 -1.12
N ASP A 279 10.56 11.42 -0.34
CA ASP A 279 10.30 11.18 1.08
C ASP A 279 9.75 9.78 1.35
N PHE A 280 8.82 9.31 0.50
CA PHE A 280 8.26 7.97 0.56
C PHE A 280 9.33 6.88 0.40
N ILE A 281 10.11 6.91 -0.69
CA ILE A 281 11.07 5.85 -1.00
C ILE A 281 12.24 5.84 -0.02
N GLN A 282 12.79 7.00 0.34
CA GLN A 282 13.91 7.06 1.29
C GLN A 282 13.44 6.59 2.69
N THR A 283 12.29 7.06 3.17
CA THR A 283 11.71 6.61 4.45
C THR A 283 11.40 5.11 4.45
N LEU A 284 10.85 4.58 3.34
CA LEU A 284 10.59 3.14 3.17
C LEU A 284 11.88 2.32 3.30
N VAL A 285 12.94 2.75 2.62
CA VAL A 285 14.24 2.08 2.61
C VAL A 285 14.91 2.17 3.99
N GLU A 286 14.80 3.28 4.70
CA GLU A 286 15.27 3.41 6.08
C GLU A 286 14.53 2.46 7.04
N VAL A 287 13.20 2.47 7.05
CA VAL A 287 12.39 1.70 8.00
C VAL A 287 12.59 0.19 7.80
N LEU A 288 12.59 -0.29 6.56
CA LEU A 288 12.82 -1.72 6.26
C LEU A 288 14.26 -2.17 6.49
N ARG A 289 15.25 -1.24 6.52
CA ARG A 289 16.63 -1.54 6.94
C ARG A 289 16.78 -1.50 8.47
N ALA A 290 16.03 -0.64 9.16
CA ALA A 290 16.06 -0.52 10.62
C ALA A 290 15.40 -1.70 11.34
N ASP A 291 14.31 -2.24 10.78
CA ASP A 291 13.73 -3.52 11.22
C ASP A 291 13.47 -4.47 10.02
N PRO A 292 14.47 -5.29 9.65
CA PRO A 292 14.33 -6.28 8.59
C PRO A 292 13.56 -7.54 9.03
N LYS A 293 12.97 -7.57 10.23
CA LYS A 293 12.16 -8.70 10.75
C LYS A 293 10.67 -8.37 10.87
N GLY A 294 10.30 -7.08 10.92
CA GLY A 294 8.94 -6.60 11.09
C GLY A 294 7.94 -7.09 10.04
N GLU A 295 6.65 -6.96 10.36
CA GLU A 295 5.53 -7.19 9.45
C GLU A 295 5.39 -5.99 8.50
N LEU A 296 5.19 -6.22 7.20
CA LEU A 296 5.30 -5.16 6.21
C LEU A 296 4.23 -4.06 6.36
N LEU A 297 3.02 -4.37 6.81
CA LEU A 297 1.97 -3.37 7.05
C LEU A 297 2.26 -2.57 8.33
N GLU A 298 2.83 -3.20 9.36
CA GLU A 298 3.33 -2.51 10.57
C GLU A 298 4.46 -1.53 10.21
N LEU A 299 5.42 -1.98 9.40
CA LEU A 299 6.52 -1.16 8.90
C LEU A 299 6.00 -0.02 8.01
N LEU A 300 5.07 -0.28 7.09
CA LEU A 300 4.45 0.75 6.25
C LEU A 300 3.63 1.77 7.07
N THR A 301 3.09 1.38 8.23
CA THR A 301 2.44 2.31 9.16
C THR A 301 3.47 3.27 9.78
N GLU A 302 4.65 2.79 10.15
CA GLU A 302 5.78 3.63 10.62
C GLU A 302 6.35 4.52 9.49
N VAL A 303 6.41 4.03 8.24
CA VAL A 303 6.78 4.86 7.08
C VAL A 303 5.74 5.98 6.88
N ASN A 304 4.44 5.66 6.89
CA ASN A 304 3.40 6.67 6.74
C ASN A 304 3.45 7.71 7.87
N ARG A 305 3.62 7.27 9.13
CA ARG A 305 3.77 8.17 10.28
C ARG A 305 4.89 9.20 10.07
N ARG A 306 6.07 8.76 9.61
CA ARG A 306 7.20 9.65 9.31
C ARG A 306 6.89 10.60 8.16
N VAL A 307 6.33 10.11 7.05
CA VAL A 307 5.94 10.94 5.89
C VAL A 307 4.91 12.01 6.29
N CYS A 308 3.95 11.68 7.16
CA CYS A 308 2.99 12.62 7.72
C CYS A 308 3.62 13.70 8.63
N GLU A 309 4.75 13.38 9.29
CA GLU A 309 5.46 14.29 10.19
C GLU A 309 6.33 15.31 9.43
N LEU A 310 6.86 14.96 8.26
CA LEU A 310 7.64 15.86 7.39
C LEU A 310 6.87 17.12 6.98
N GLU A 311 7.60 18.20 6.70
CA GLU A 311 7.07 19.44 6.12
C GLU A 311 7.77 19.69 4.78
N VAL A 312 7.04 19.54 3.67
CA VAL A 312 7.63 19.65 2.33
C VAL A 312 7.45 21.07 1.78
N LEU A 313 8.48 21.65 1.18
CA LEU A 313 8.33 22.87 0.38
C LEU A 313 7.81 22.50 -1.01
N GLY A 314 6.63 22.99 -1.37
CA GLY A 314 6.15 22.88 -2.75
C GLY A 314 6.99 23.76 -3.70
N PRO A 315 6.92 23.55 -5.03
CA PRO A 315 7.69 24.32 -6.00
C PRO A 315 7.35 25.82 -6.04
N ASP A 316 6.29 26.26 -5.34
CA ASP A 316 5.96 27.67 -5.11
C ASP A 316 6.87 28.34 -4.05
N GLY A 317 7.75 27.57 -3.38
CA GLY A 317 8.72 28.03 -2.37
C GLY A 317 8.14 28.44 -1.01
N GLU A 318 7.04 29.18 -0.98
CA GLU A 318 6.58 29.89 0.23
C GLU A 318 5.80 29.05 1.26
N LYS A 319 5.15 27.98 0.82
CA LYS A 319 4.12 27.28 1.61
C LYS A 319 4.49 25.83 1.86
N ARG A 320 4.82 25.53 3.12
CA ARG A 320 4.97 24.17 3.66
C ARG A 320 3.71 23.34 3.38
N ARG A 321 3.91 22.08 3.03
CA ARG A 321 2.89 21.11 2.65
C ARG A 321 3.04 19.82 3.46
N LYS A 322 1.98 19.04 3.44
CA LYS A 322 1.91 17.71 4.02
C LYS A 322 1.73 16.63 2.95
N ALA A 323 2.17 15.43 3.31
CA ALA A 323 2.08 14.22 2.50
C ALA A 323 1.50 13.10 3.36
N CYS A 324 0.76 12.19 2.76
CA CYS A 324 0.26 10.97 3.39
C CYS A 324 0.23 9.88 2.33
N LEU A 325 0.71 8.70 2.68
CA LEU A 325 0.63 7.52 1.82
C LEU A 325 -0.80 6.99 1.79
N GLU A 326 -1.12 6.20 0.76
CA GLU A 326 -2.33 5.39 0.71
C GLU A 326 -1.95 3.93 0.53
N ILE A 327 -2.42 3.06 1.43
CA ILE A 327 -2.06 1.65 1.49
C ILE A 327 -3.32 0.82 1.23
N ARG A 328 -3.41 0.18 0.06
CA ARG A 328 -4.50 -0.74 -0.31
C ARG A 328 -3.98 -2.17 -0.23
N SER A 329 -4.63 -3.04 0.55
CA SER A 329 -4.14 -4.41 0.81
C SER A 329 -5.24 -5.45 0.66
N SER A 330 -4.95 -6.51 -0.10
CA SER A 330 -5.69 -7.78 -0.15
C SER A 330 -4.81 -8.96 0.31
N LEU A 331 -3.76 -8.67 1.09
CA LEU A 331 -2.92 -9.70 1.72
C LEU A 331 -3.73 -10.53 2.71
N ARG A 332 -3.59 -11.85 2.62
CA ARG A 332 -4.37 -12.83 3.39
C ARG A 332 -3.59 -13.45 4.56
N ARG A 333 -2.31 -13.07 4.71
CA ARG A 333 -1.33 -13.59 5.69
C ARG A 333 -0.32 -12.49 6.01
N ARG A 334 0.40 -12.60 7.13
CA ARG A 334 1.51 -11.69 7.46
C ARG A 334 2.66 -11.84 6.47
N LEU A 335 3.31 -10.72 6.17
CA LEU A 335 4.38 -10.60 5.18
C LEU A 335 5.62 -9.96 5.84
N CYS A 336 6.62 -10.77 6.18
CA CYS A 336 7.89 -10.29 6.75
C CYS A 336 9.01 -10.47 5.72
N LEU A 337 9.48 -9.37 5.14
CA LEU A 337 10.39 -9.40 3.98
C LEU A 337 11.83 -9.85 4.27
N ARG A 338 12.14 -10.36 5.46
CA ARG A 338 13.50 -10.74 5.90
C ARG A 338 14.29 -11.51 4.85
N ALA A 339 15.58 -11.19 4.72
CA ALA A 339 16.51 -12.08 4.03
C ALA A 339 16.65 -13.38 4.85
N GLN A 340 16.42 -14.53 4.23
CA GLN A 340 16.82 -15.79 4.85
C GLN A 340 18.35 -15.91 4.81
N PRO A 341 19.00 -16.44 5.86
CA PRO A 341 20.43 -16.74 5.79
C PRO A 341 20.67 -17.76 4.68
N ARG A 342 21.75 -17.58 3.91
CA ARG A 342 22.17 -18.62 2.95
C ARG A 342 22.40 -19.93 3.72
N PRO A 343 21.98 -21.09 3.19
CA PRO A 343 22.50 -22.37 3.67
C PRO A 343 24.03 -22.31 3.68
N LEU A 344 24.64 -22.71 4.79
CA LEU A 344 26.09 -22.90 4.82
C LEU A 344 26.44 -23.95 3.76
N PRO A 345 27.56 -23.79 3.02
CA PRO A 345 28.02 -24.86 2.15
C PRO A 345 28.21 -26.13 2.98
N PRO A 346 27.91 -27.32 2.43
CA PRO A 346 28.15 -28.56 3.14
C PRO A 346 29.61 -28.60 3.57
N ARG A 347 29.86 -28.87 4.85
CA ARG A 347 31.23 -29.12 5.32
C ARG A 347 31.74 -30.33 4.56
N GLY A 348 32.85 -30.18 3.86
CA GLY A 348 33.52 -31.31 3.23
C GLY A 348 33.86 -32.35 4.30
N CYS A 349 33.56 -33.61 3.99
CA CYS A 349 33.98 -34.77 4.77
C CYS A 349 35.47 -35.06 4.57
#